data_AF-W1Y259-F1
#
_entry.id   AF-W1Y259-F1
#
_cell.length_a   1.000
_cell.length_b   1.000
_cell.length_c   1.000
_cell.angle_alpha   90.00
_cell.angle_beta   90.00
_cell.angle_gamma   90.00
#
_symmetry.space_group_name_H-M   'P 1'
#
loop_
_entity.id
_entity.type
_entity.pdbx_description
1 polymer ?
#
loop_
_entity_poly.entity_id
_entity_poly.type
_entity_poly.pdbx_seq_one_letter_code
_entity_poly.pdbx_strand_id
1 'polypeptide(L)'
;TRWGADTVMDLSTGRYIHETREWILRNSPVPIGTVPIYQALEKVNGIAEDLTWEAFRDTLLEQAEQGVDYFTIHAGVLLRYVPMTAKRLTGIV
;
A
#
# COMPACT_ATOMS: atom_id res chain seq x y z
N THR A 1 15.81 -0.73 -11.92
CA THR A 1 16.44 0.55 -12.34
C THR A 1 17.30 0.42 -13.58
N ARG A 2 18.10 -0.65 -13.76
CA ARG A 2 18.99 -0.88 -14.93
C ARG A 2 18.41 -0.55 -16.31
N TRP A 3 17.12 -0.82 -16.55
CA TRP A 3 16.46 -0.64 -17.85
C TRP A 3 15.61 0.63 -17.96
N GLY A 4 15.80 1.61 -17.07
CA GLY A 4 15.12 2.92 -17.15
C GLY A 4 13.82 3.03 -16.36
N ALA A 5 13.65 2.25 -15.28
CA ALA A 5 12.57 2.49 -14.33
C ALA A 5 12.94 3.64 -13.38
N ASP A 6 12.23 4.76 -13.47
CA ASP A 6 12.48 5.99 -12.69
C ASP A 6 12.07 5.87 -11.22
N THR A 7 11.03 5.08 -10.94
CA THR A 7 10.59 4.71 -9.59
C THR A 7 10.20 3.23 -9.57
N VAL A 8 10.10 2.66 -8.38
CA VAL A 8 9.57 1.31 -8.17
C VAL A 8 8.53 1.36 -7.07
N MET A 9 7.57 0.45 -7.09
CA MET A 9 6.67 0.24 -5.96
C MET A 9 6.85 -1.17 -5.39
N ASP A 10 6.92 -1.26 -4.07
CA ASP A 10 6.75 -2.53 -3.38
C ASP A 10 5.25 -2.77 -3.14
N LEU A 11 4.70 -3.73 -3.88
CA LEU A 11 3.30 -4.15 -3.82
C LEU A 11 3.15 -5.53 -3.16
N SER A 12 4.12 -5.93 -2.33
CA SER A 12 4.08 -7.21 -1.62
C SER A 12 2.86 -7.33 -0.71
N THR A 13 2.27 -8.53 -0.69
CA THR A 13 1.16 -8.94 0.18
C THR A 13 1.54 -10.22 0.92
N GLY A 14 0.84 -10.56 2.01
CA GLY A 14 1.14 -11.75 2.81
C GLY A 14 2.26 -11.54 3.83
N ARG A 15 3.11 -12.57 3.98
CA ARG A 15 4.15 -12.61 5.01
C ARG A 15 5.41 -11.85 4.59
N TYR A 16 6.15 -11.38 5.59
CA TYR A 16 7.47 -10.75 5.44
C TYR A 16 7.49 -9.45 4.62
N ILE A 17 6.38 -8.71 4.58
CA ILE A 17 6.29 -7.43 3.86
C ILE A 17 7.32 -6.43 4.39
N HIS A 18 7.44 -6.32 5.73
CA HIS A 18 8.35 -5.35 6.35
C HIS A 18 9.81 -5.64 6.00
N GLU A 19 10.24 -6.89 6.15
CA GLU A 19 11.61 -7.33 5.92
C GLU A 19 11.98 -7.29 4.43
N THR A 20 11.06 -7.69 3.56
CA THR A 20 11.24 -7.60 2.10
C THR A 20 11.46 -6.15 1.69
N ARG A 21 10.62 -5.24 2.19
CA ARG A 21 10.73 -3.81 1.91
C ARG A 21 12.01 -3.19 2.45
N GLU A 22 12.47 -3.60 3.63
CA GLU A 22 13.73 -3.11 4.20
C GLU A 22 14.89 -3.39 3.24
N TRP A 23 15.01 -4.62 2.75
CA TRP A 23 16.04 -4.97 1.77
C TRP A 23 15.91 -4.20 0.45
N ILE A 24 14.68 -3.98 -0.04
CA ILE A 24 14.45 -3.18 -1.24
C ILE A 24 14.94 -1.74 -1.02
N LEU A 25 14.52 -1.09 0.08
CA LEU A 25 14.85 0.29 0.39
C LEU A 25 16.35 0.51 0.56
N ARG A 26 17.03 -0.37 1.31
CA ARG A 26 18.49 -0.28 1.51
C ARG A 26 19.31 -0.45 0.23
N ASN A 27 18.71 -0.99 -0.84
CA ASN A 27 19.38 -1.28 -2.11
C ASN A 27 18.79 -0.55 -3.32
N SER A 28 17.81 0.34 -3.11
CA SER A 28 17.19 1.09 -4.21
C SER A 28 17.87 2.43 -4.41
N PRO A 29 18.41 2.72 -5.61
CA PRO A 29 18.89 4.05 -5.96
C PRO A 29 17.76 4.98 -6.49
N VAL A 30 16.51 4.50 -6.54
CA VAL A 30 15.35 5.25 -7.02
C VAL A 30 14.24 5.30 -5.96
N PRO A 31 13.33 6.28 -6.03
CA PRO A 31 12.20 6.35 -5.11
C PRO A 31 11.36 5.08 -5.09
N ILE A 32 11.01 4.65 -3.88
CA ILE A 32 10.15 3.51 -3.59
C ILE A 32 8.79 4.00 -3.11
N GLY A 33 7.74 3.55 -3.79
CA GLY A 33 6.36 3.74 -3.34
C GLY A 33 5.76 2.49 -2.74
N THR A 34 4.70 2.67 -1.97
CA THR A 34 3.89 1.57 -1.42
C THR A 34 2.40 1.88 -1.49
N VAL A 35 1.58 0.87 -1.16
CA VAL A 35 0.16 1.03 -0.87
C VAL A 35 -0.06 0.59 0.60
N PRO A 36 -0.02 1.51 1.59
CA PRO A 36 0.01 1.13 3.00
C PRO A 36 -1.17 0.26 3.46
N ILE A 37 -2.31 0.33 2.77
CA ILE A 37 -3.49 -0.48 3.11
C ILE A 37 -3.24 -1.99 2.97
N TYR A 38 -2.31 -2.41 2.11
CA TYR A 38 -2.00 -3.85 1.92
C TYR A 38 -1.37 -4.44 3.17
N GLN A 39 -0.39 -3.77 3.76
CA GLN A 39 0.20 -4.21 5.01
C GLN A 39 -0.76 -4.03 6.20
N ALA A 40 -1.54 -2.95 6.23
CA ALA A 40 -2.56 -2.77 7.27
C ALA A 40 -3.58 -3.91 7.26
N LEU A 41 -3.98 -4.39 6.07
CA LEU A 41 -4.89 -5.53 5.91
C LEU A 41 -4.28 -6.84 6.42
N GLU A 42 -2.98 -7.06 6.23
CA GLU A 42 -2.29 -8.23 6.81
C GLU A 42 -2.23 -8.17 8.34
N LYS A 43 -2.07 -6.97 8.94
CA LYS A 43 -2.11 -6.81 10.41
C LYS A 43 -3.45 -7.20 11.04
N VAL A 44 -4.53 -7.19 10.24
CA VAL A 44 -5.87 -7.62 10.63
C VAL A 44 -6.27 -8.96 9.99
N ASN A 45 -5.30 -9.81 9.65
CA ASN A 45 -5.49 -11.16 9.11
C ASN A 45 -6.35 -11.22 7.83
N GLY A 46 -6.30 -10.18 7.00
CA GLY A 46 -7.07 -10.13 5.75
C GLY A 46 -8.54 -9.73 5.90
N ILE A 47 -9.00 -9.40 7.12
CA ILE A 47 -10.39 -9.02 7.39
C ILE A 47 -10.53 -7.50 7.19
N ALA A 48 -11.15 -7.09 6.08
CA ALA A 48 -11.25 -5.67 5.72
C ALA A 48 -12.08 -4.86 6.72
N GLU A 49 -13.09 -5.48 7.33
CA GLU A 49 -13.96 -4.89 8.34
C GLU A 49 -13.24 -4.57 9.65
N ASP A 50 -12.12 -5.25 9.92
CA ASP A 50 -11.30 -5.04 11.11
C ASP A 50 -10.27 -3.90 10.92
N LEU A 51 -10.19 -3.31 9.73
CA LEU A 51 -9.33 -2.15 9.47
C LEU A 51 -9.80 -0.92 10.26
N THR A 52 -8.89 -0.36 11.04
CA THR A 52 -9.11 0.89 11.79
C THR A 52 -8.10 1.95 11.40
N TRP A 53 -8.38 3.20 11.80
CA TRP A 53 -7.42 4.30 11.66
C TRP A 53 -6.12 4.00 12.40
N GLU A 54 -6.19 3.39 13.59
CA GLU A 54 -5.03 3.05 14.40
C GLU A 54 -4.11 2.06 13.68
N ALA A 55 -4.67 0.99 13.12
CA ALA A 55 -3.91 0.01 12.34
C ALA A 55 -3.25 0.64 11.09
N PHE A 56 -3.97 1.54 10.42
CA PHE A 56 -3.44 2.25 9.26
C PHE A 56 -2.35 3.25 9.64
N ARG A 57 -2.56 4.06 10.70
CA ARG A 57 -1.59 5.03 11.22
C ARG A 57 -0.29 4.35 11.61
N ASP A 58 -0.36 3.25 12.34
CA ASP A 58 0.84 2.52 12.77
C ASP A 58 1.61 1.97 11.56
N THR A 59 0.89 1.56 10.50
CA THR A 59 1.51 1.15 9.23
C THR A 59 2.15 2.32 8.47
N LEU A 60 1.54 3.51 8.49
CA LEU A 60 2.14 4.71 7.89
C LEU A 60 3.45 5.10 8.59
N LEU A 61 3.46 5.13 9.92
CA LEU A 61 4.65 5.47 10.71
C LEU A 61 5.78 4.48 10.44
N GLU A 62 5.48 3.19 10.49
CA GLU A 62 6.46 2.13 10.21
C GLU A 62 7.09 2.27 8.81
N GLN A 63 6.29 2.50 7.78
CA GLN A 63 6.80 2.67 6.41
C GLN A 63 7.57 3.98 6.21
N ALA A 64 7.13 5.05 6.87
CA ALA A 64 7.84 6.32 6.84
C ALA A 64 9.21 6.23 7.52
N GLU A 65 9.31 5.52 8.66
CA GLU A 65 10.57 5.26 9.36
C GLU A 65 11.55 4.43 8.52
N GLN A 66 11.05 3.47 7.74
CA GLN A 66 11.89 2.72 6.79
C GLN A 66 12.40 3.58 5.62
N GLY A 67 11.75 4.70 5.32
CA GLY A 67 12.13 5.63 4.26
C GLY A 67 11.39 5.44 2.93
N VAL A 68 10.12 5.00 2.96
CA VAL A 68 9.27 5.02 1.76
C VAL A 68 9.07 6.45 1.27
N ASP A 69 9.26 6.70 -0.03
CA ASP A 69 9.24 8.04 -0.63
C ASP A 69 7.82 8.55 -0.91
N TYR A 70 6.88 7.66 -1.26
CA TYR A 70 5.49 8.05 -1.52
C TYR A 70 4.48 6.95 -1.19
N PHE A 71 3.28 7.38 -0.82
CA PHE A 71 2.15 6.49 -0.51
C PHE A 71 1.03 6.65 -1.53
N THR A 72 0.56 5.53 -2.06
CA THR A 72 -0.73 5.47 -2.73
C THR A 72 -1.82 5.29 -1.68
N ILE A 73 -2.66 6.31 -1.51
CA ILE A 73 -3.76 6.31 -0.54
C ILE A 73 -5.09 6.51 -1.28
N HIS A 74 -5.98 5.54 -1.16
CA HIS A 74 -7.30 5.54 -1.81
C HIS A 74 -8.34 6.41 -1.08
N ALA A 75 -7.95 7.60 -0.61
CA ALA A 75 -8.84 8.51 0.15
C ALA A 75 -10.01 9.08 -0.68
N GLY A 76 -9.97 8.91 -2.01
CA GLY A 76 -11.04 9.30 -2.92
C GLY A 76 -12.21 8.31 -3.02
N VAL A 77 -12.09 7.11 -2.45
CA VAL A 77 -13.15 6.08 -2.47
C VAL A 77 -14.17 6.37 -1.36
N LEU A 78 -15.02 7.35 -1.62
CA LEU A 78 -16.05 7.78 -0.68
C LEU A 78 -17.30 6.89 -0.80
N LEU A 79 -17.98 6.64 0.32
CA LEU A 79 -19.16 5.75 0.37
C LEU A 79 -20.20 6.06 -0.72
N ARG A 80 -20.50 7.35 -0.93
CA ARG A 80 -21.46 7.82 -1.94
C ARG A 80 -21.06 7.52 -3.40
N TYR A 81 -19.80 7.20 -3.65
CA TYR A 81 -19.29 6.86 -4.99
C TYR A 81 -19.35 5.37 -5.29
N VAL A 82 -19.46 4.49 -4.27
CA VAL A 82 -19.51 3.04 -4.46
C VAL A 82 -20.70 2.62 -5.35
N PRO A 83 -21.94 3.11 -5.16
CA PRO A 83 -23.06 2.72 -6.03
C PRO A 83 -22.90 3.15 -7.50
N MET A 84 -22.07 4.18 -7.77
CA MET A 84 -21.84 4.67 -9.14
C MET A 84 -21.09 3.64 -10.00
N THR A 85 -20.45 2.63 -9.40
CA THR A 85 -19.70 1.61 -10.13
C THR A 85 -20.57 0.41 -10.54
N ALA A 86 -21.81 0.30 -10.04
CA ALA A 86 -22.68 -0.88 -10.21
C ALA A 86 -23.01 -1.24 -11.67
N LYS A 87 -22.90 -0.29 -12.60
CA LYS A 87 -23.17 -0.50 -14.04
C LYS A 87 -21.91 -0.59 -14.90
N ARG A 88 -20.71 -0.56 -14.31
CA ARG A 88 -19.47 -0.72 -15.06
C ARG A 88 -19.31 -2.18 -15.50
N LEU A 89 -18.81 -2.39 -16.71
CA LEU A 89 -18.53 -3.73 -17.24
C LEU A 89 -17.58 -4.54 -16.33
N THR A 90 -16.60 -3.87 -15.73
CA THR A 90 -15.52 -4.50 -14.93
C THR A 90 -15.50 -4.07 -13.46
N GLY A 91 -16.49 -3.31 -13.00
CA GLY A 91 -16.58 -2.90 -11.58
C GLY A 91 -15.45 -2.00 -11.08
N ILE A 92 -14.96 -2.30 -9.87
CA ILE A 92 -13.78 -1.70 -9.21
C ILE A 92 -12.64 -2.71 -9.40
N VAL A 93 -11.57 -2.30 -10.09
CA VAL A 93 -10.37 -3.11 -10.39
C VAL A 93 -9.15 -2.57 -9.68
#